data_AF-A0ABD1STN7-F1
#
_entry.id   AF-A0ABD1STN7-F1
#
_cell.length_a   1.000
_cell.length_b   1.000
_cell.length_c   1.000
_cell.angle_alpha   90.00
_cell.angle_beta   90.00
_cell.angle_gamma   90.00
#
_symmetry.space_group_name_H-M   'P 1'
#
loop_
_entity.id
_entity.type
_entity.pdbx_description
1 polymer ?
#
loop_
_entity_poly.entity_id
_entity_poly.type
_entity_poly.pdbx_seq_one_letter_code
_entity_poly.pdbx_strand_id
1 'polypeptide(L)'
;MSNQENGMPEEMQPWRELKLPDLLSSDTIRELHAAIESEWDSSRRSACQIAAGRALWKHAIHDPLAELFAGETYMRNVYEKIKKDRLNNAREISGVIVAVRTLWFDSKLEAALSSFGGGAAQVVLLGAGMDTRPYRLSFLKESSVFEVDFAEVLQVKTNILEGSSKFKR
;
A
#
# COMPACT_ATOMS: atom_id res chain seq x y z
N MET A 1 -49.75 -19.06 -8.02
CA MET A 1 -48.88 -18.05 -8.67
C MET A 1 -48.24 -17.25 -7.55
N SER A 2 -47.07 -17.68 -7.10
CA SER A 2 -46.34 -17.06 -5.99
C SER A 2 -45.59 -15.83 -6.50
N ASN A 3 -45.87 -14.68 -5.89
CA ASN A 3 -45.15 -13.44 -6.12
C ASN A 3 -43.68 -13.61 -5.73
N GLN A 4 -42.77 -13.48 -6.70
CA GLN A 4 -41.37 -13.23 -6.44
C GLN A 4 -41.20 -11.75 -6.10
N GLU A 5 -40.86 -11.49 -4.83
CA GLU A 5 -40.25 -10.23 -4.43
C GLU A 5 -38.90 -10.12 -5.14
N ASN A 6 -38.83 -9.27 -6.16
CA ASN A 6 -37.57 -8.84 -6.75
C ASN A 6 -36.87 -7.91 -5.75
N GLY A 7 -36.18 -8.51 -4.78
CA GLY A 7 -35.13 -7.82 -4.04
C GLY A 7 -34.08 -7.35 -5.04
N MET A 8 -33.84 -6.04 -5.08
CA MET A 8 -32.78 -5.44 -5.87
C MET A 8 -31.45 -6.15 -5.56
N PRO A 9 -30.62 -6.51 -6.56
CA PRO A 9 -29.29 -7.04 -6.31
C PRO A 9 -28.48 -6.05 -5.47
N GLU A 10 -27.67 -6.54 -4.53
CA GLU A 10 -26.72 -5.75 -3.72
C GLU A 10 -25.67 -4.96 -4.54
N GLU A 11 -25.73 -5.00 -5.87
CA GLU A 11 -24.77 -4.46 -6.83
C GLU A 11 -24.79 -2.92 -6.98
N MET A 12 -25.69 -2.22 -6.30
CA MET A 12 -25.78 -0.74 -6.32
C MET A 12 -25.59 -0.12 -4.93
N GLN A 13 -24.66 -0.63 -4.12
CA GLN A 13 -24.13 0.19 -3.03
C GLN A 13 -23.43 1.42 -3.64
N PRO A 14 -23.78 2.65 -3.25
CA PRO A 14 -23.10 3.84 -3.74
C PRO A 14 -21.60 3.70 -3.52
N TRP A 15 -20.81 3.97 -4.56
CA TRP A 15 -19.35 3.93 -4.49
C TRP A 15 -18.89 4.61 -3.21
N ARG A 16 -18.22 3.87 -2.31
CA ARG A 16 -17.71 4.47 -1.08
C ARG A 16 -16.75 5.60 -1.45
N GLU A 17 -17.07 6.80 -0.99
CA GLU A 17 -16.19 7.96 -1.14
C GLU A 17 -14.81 7.63 -0.58
N LEU A 18 -13.77 8.09 -1.29
CA LEU A 18 -12.41 7.96 -0.83
C LEU A 18 -12.22 8.79 0.43
N LYS A 19 -12.05 8.10 1.57
CA LYS A 19 -11.65 8.72 2.84
C LYS A 19 -10.15 8.64 2.98
N LEU A 20 -9.49 9.78 3.11
CA LEU A 20 -8.06 9.90 3.34
C LEU A 20 -7.78 9.97 4.85
N PRO A 21 -6.68 9.37 5.35
CA PRO A 21 -6.27 9.51 6.74
C PRO A 21 -5.96 10.97 7.11
N ASP A 22 -6.39 11.41 8.29
CA ASP A 22 -6.11 12.76 8.81
C ASP A 22 -4.60 13.08 8.86
N LEU A 23 -3.78 12.06 9.08
CA LEU A 23 -2.32 12.19 9.13
C LEU A 23 -1.73 12.68 7.79
N LEU A 24 -2.37 12.37 6.65
CA LEU A 24 -1.96 12.90 5.34
C LEU A 24 -2.13 14.42 5.25
N SER A 25 -3.00 15.01 6.09
CA SER A 25 -3.24 16.45 6.12
C SER A 25 -2.20 17.21 6.95
N SER A 26 -1.33 16.50 7.68
CA SER A 26 -0.26 17.16 8.46
C SER A 26 0.76 17.84 7.54
N ASP A 27 1.21 19.04 7.90
CA ASP A 27 2.12 19.84 7.05
C ASP A 27 3.40 19.07 6.71
N THR A 28 3.99 18.37 7.68
CA THR A 28 5.18 17.54 7.45
C THR A 28 4.95 16.46 6.39
N ILE A 29 3.84 15.73 6.44
CA ILE A 29 3.56 14.66 5.48
C ILE A 29 3.20 15.24 4.11
N ARG A 30 2.47 16.37 4.08
CA ARG A 30 2.13 17.08 2.84
C ARG A 30 3.37 17.58 2.11
N GLU A 31 4.31 18.20 2.83
CA GLU A 31 5.56 18.70 2.28
C GLU A 31 6.41 17.56 1.69
N LEU A 32 6.49 16.41 2.38
CA LEU A 32 7.21 15.23 1.87
C LEU A 32 6.61 14.71 0.55
N HIS A 33 5.27 14.60 0.46
CA HIS A 33 4.62 14.17 -0.77
C HIS A 33 4.70 15.21 -1.88
N ALA A 34 4.68 16.51 -1.56
CA ALA A 34 4.92 17.58 -2.53
C ALA A 34 6.35 17.52 -3.11
N ALA A 35 7.36 17.21 -2.29
CA ALA A 35 8.73 16.98 -2.76
C ALA A 35 8.81 15.75 -3.70
N ILE A 36 8.16 14.63 -3.34
CA ILE A 36 8.06 13.45 -4.23
C ILE A 36 7.48 13.84 -5.60
N GLU A 37 6.41 14.62 -5.63
CA GLU A 37 5.72 15.00 -6.85
C GLU A 37 6.48 16.00 -7.73
N SER A 38 7.37 16.80 -7.16
CA SER A 38 8.16 17.78 -7.90
C SER A 38 9.51 17.23 -8.33
N GLU A 39 10.17 16.43 -7.48
CA GLU A 39 11.58 16.07 -7.65
C GLU A 39 11.79 14.67 -8.23
N TRP A 40 10.93 13.70 -7.90
CA TRP A 40 11.17 12.31 -8.32
C TRP A 40 10.84 12.10 -9.79
N ASP A 41 11.54 11.19 -10.46
CA ASP A 41 11.16 10.73 -11.79
C ASP A 41 9.98 9.73 -11.74
N SER A 42 9.49 9.30 -12.91
CA SER A 42 8.40 8.34 -13.01
C SER A 42 8.70 6.99 -12.36
N SER A 43 9.96 6.54 -12.38
CA SER A 43 10.38 5.27 -11.80
C SER A 43 10.23 5.31 -10.27
N ARG A 44 10.75 6.35 -9.62
CA ARG A 44 10.67 6.50 -8.15
C ARG A 44 9.24 6.76 -7.70
N ARG A 45 8.48 7.60 -8.42
CA ARG A 45 7.05 7.84 -8.16
C ARG A 45 6.18 6.59 -8.24
N SER A 46 6.61 5.58 -9.00
CA SER A 46 5.89 4.30 -9.05
C SER A 46 5.79 3.63 -7.67
N ALA A 47 6.73 3.89 -6.75
CA ALA A 47 6.68 3.36 -5.38
C ALA A 47 5.41 3.82 -4.64
N CYS A 48 5.03 5.09 -4.74
CA CYS A 48 3.81 5.64 -4.16
C CYS A 48 2.54 5.09 -4.84
N GLN A 49 2.58 4.84 -6.16
CA GLN A 49 1.49 4.18 -6.88
C GLN A 49 1.26 2.74 -6.40
N ILE A 50 2.35 1.99 -6.16
CA ILE A 50 2.26 0.64 -5.61
C ILE A 50 1.69 0.68 -4.18
N ALA A 51 2.12 1.63 -3.34
CA ALA A 51 1.54 1.83 -2.01
C ALA A 51 0.04 2.15 -2.09
N ALA A 52 -0.39 3.03 -3.00
CA ALA A 52 -1.81 3.35 -3.21
C ALA A 52 -2.61 2.10 -3.63
N GLY A 53 -2.05 1.27 -4.50
CA GLY A 53 -2.63 -0.02 -4.86
C GLY A 53 -2.85 -0.93 -3.65
N ARG A 54 -1.85 -1.02 -2.75
CA ARG A 54 -1.99 -1.80 -1.52
C ARG A 54 -3.05 -1.24 -0.57
N ALA A 55 -3.09 0.08 -0.42
CA ALA A 55 -4.07 0.79 0.40
C ALA A 55 -5.51 0.58 -0.07
N LEU A 56 -5.77 0.67 -1.38
CA LEU A 56 -7.11 0.56 -1.94
C LEU A 56 -7.62 -0.89 -2.00
N TRP A 57 -6.70 -1.86 -2.00
CA TRP A 57 -7.00 -3.29 -1.87
C TRP A 57 -6.93 -3.79 -0.42
N LYS A 58 -7.22 -2.92 0.56
CA LYS A 58 -7.13 -3.25 2.00
C LYS A 58 -8.04 -4.36 2.53
N HIS A 59 -9.06 -4.75 1.75
CA HIS A 59 -9.88 -5.92 2.06
C HIS A 59 -9.13 -7.24 1.82
N ALA A 60 -8.10 -7.23 0.98
CA ALA A 60 -7.22 -8.37 0.71
C ALA A 60 -5.85 -8.21 1.38
N ILE A 61 -5.31 -6.98 1.44
CA ILE A 61 -3.99 -6.69 2.01
C ILE A 61 -4.13 -5.93 3.33
N HIS A 62 -3.55 -6.47 4.41
CA HIS A 62 -3.40 -5.72 5.65
C HIS A 62 -2.08 -4.93 5.67
N ASP A 63 -2.09 -3.72 5.12
CA ASP A 63 -0.96 -2.77 5.13
C ASP A 63 -1.38 -1.41 5.71
N PRO A 64 -1.23 -1.21 7.04
CA PRO A 64 -1.73 -0.01 7.72
C PRO A 64 -0.95 1.27 7.39
N LEU A 65 0.23 1.14 6.77
CA LEU A 65 1.09 2.27 6.39
C LEU A 65 0.93 2.66 4.92
N ALA A 66 0.23 1.83 4.12
CA ALA A 66 0.09 2.02 2.68
C ALA A 66 -0.53 3.37 2.31
N GLU A 67 -1.61 3.79 2.98
CA GLU A 67 -2.29 5.06 2.68
C GLU A 67 -1.35 6.25 2.91
N LEU A 68 -0.55 6.19 3.98
CA LEU A 68 0.40 7.24 4.33
C LEU A 68 1.57 7.32 3.33
N PHE A 69 2.12 6.16 2.95
CA PHE A 69 3.23 6.05 2.01
C PHE A 69 2.81 6.34 0.56
N ALA A 70 1.53 6.14 0.25
CA ALA A 70 0.95 6.48 -1.03
C ALA A 70 0.85 7.99 -1.22
N GLY A 71 0.41 8.73 -0.20
CA GLY A 71 0.09 10.14 -0.36
C GLY A 71 -1.25 10.38 -1.06
N GLU A 72 -1.80 11.57 -0.85
CA GLU A 72 -3.13 11.93 -1.36
C GLU A 72 -3.24 11.80 -2.88
N THR A 73 -2.28 12.36 -3.62
CA THR A 73 -2.29 12.37 -5.08
C THR A 73 -2.38 10.96 -5.66
N TYR A 74 -1.56 10.02 -5.17
CA TYR A 74 -1.57 8.65 -5.68
C TYR A 74 -2.78 7.86 -5.21
N MET A 75 -3.25 8.09 -3.98
CA MET A 75 -4.52 7.53 -3.49
C MET A 75 -5.69 7.93 -4.39
N ARG A 76 -5.83 9.21 -4.70
CA ARG A 76 -6.88 9.71 -5.61
C ARG A 76 -6.74 9.14 -7.01
N ASN A 77 -5.52 9.13 -7.56
CA ASN A 77 -5.27 8.62 -8.91
C ASN A 77 -5.63 7.14 -9.07
N VAL A 78 -5.23 6.29 -8.12
CA VAL A 78 -5.56 4.86 -8.18
C VAL A 78 -7.05 4.62 -7.88
N TYR A 79 -7.65 5.38 -6.96
CA TYR A 79 -9.09 5.32 -6.69
C TYR A 79 -9.92 5.64 -7.94
N GLU A 80 -9.61 6.73 -8.64
CA GLU A 80 -10.32 7.11 -9.87
C GLU A 80 -10.12 6.09 -10.99
N LYS A 81 -8.93 5.46 -11.09
CA LYS A 81 -8.71 4.34 -12.02
C LYS A 81 -9.61 3.15 -11.69
N ILE A 82 -9.64 2.71 -10.43
CA ILE A 82 -10.51 1.60 -9.98
C ILE A 82 -11.98 1.91 -10.25
N LYS A 83 -12.41 3.13 -9.93
CA LYS A 83 -13.77 3.60 -10.18
C LYS A 83 -14.11 3.56 -11.67
N LYS A 84 -13.22 4.08 -12.52
CA LYS A 84 -13.38 4.06 -13.98
C LYS A 84 -13.43 2.64 -14.54
N ASP A 85 -12.56 1.74 -14.08
CA ASP A 85 -12.53 0.34 -14.53
C ASP A 85 -13.85 -0.35 -14.23
N ARG A 86 -14.40 -0.13 -13.03
CA ARG A 86 -15.67 -0.72 -12.62
C ARG A 86 -16.87 -0.12 -13.36
N LEU A 87 -16.93 1.20 -13.52
CA LEU A 87 -17.99 1.87 -14.28
C LEU A 87 -18.03 1.42 -15.74
N ASN A 88 -16.87 1.08 -16.30
CA ASN A 88 -16.76 0.59 -17.68
C ASN A 88 -16.85 -0.94 -17.81
N ASN A 89 -17.15 -1.67 -16.72
CA ASN A 89 -17.13 -3.14 -16.69
C ASN A 89 -15.84 -3.72 -17.29
N ALA A 90 -14.69 -3.14 -16.96
CA ALA A 90 -13.40 -3.59 -17.42
C ALA A 90 -13.15 -5.04 -16.98
N ARG A 91 -12.49 -5.82 -17.86
CA ARG A 91 -12.13 -7.22 -17.59
C ARG A 91 -11.23 -7.38 -16.36
N GLU A 92 -10.41 -6.37 -16.08
CA GLU A 92 -9.52 -6.33 -14.93
C GLU A 92 -9.65 -4.98 -14.23
N ILE A 93 -9.58 -5.00 -12.90
CA ILE A 93 -9.64 -3.80 -12.07
C ILE A 93 -8.23 -3.39 -11.67
N SER A 94 -7.92 -2.10 -11.79
CA SER A 94 -6.65 -1.54 -11.37
C SER A 94 -6.24 -1.95 -9.95
N GLY A 95 -5.01 -2.41 -9.80
CA GLY A 95 -4.44 -2.81 -8.51
C GLY A 95 -4.65 -4.27 -8.09
N VAL A 96 -5.45 -5.08 -8.81
CA VAL A 96 -5.56 -6.53 -8.53
C VAL A 96 -4.18 -7.18 -8.50
N ILE A 97 -3.35 -6.92 -9.51
CA ILE A 97 -1.99 -7.45 -9.58
C ILE A 97 -1.13 -7.02 -8.39
N VAL A 98 -1.34 -5.82 -7.85
CA VAL A 98 -0.62 -5.33 -6.66
C VAL A 98 -1.05 -6.13 -5.43
N ALA A 99 -2.34 -6.47 -5.30
CA ALA A 99 -2.85 -7.32 -4.24
C ALA A 99 -2.26 -8.73 -4.29
N VAL A 100 -2.39 -9.40 -5.45
CA VAL A 100 -1.86 -10.75 -5.65
C VAL A 100 -0.34 -10.78 -5.42
N ARG A 101 0.39 -9.82 -6.00
CA ARG A 101 1.85 -9.72 -5.83
C ARG A 101 2.23 -9.54 -4.37
N THR A 102 1.53 -8.70 -3.63
CA THR A 102 1.83 -8.45 -2.21
C THR A 102 1.65 -9.72 -1.39
N LEU A 103 0.51 -10.39 -1.53
CA LEU A 103 0.20 -11.63 -0.81
C LEU A 103 1.17 -12.77 -1.17
N TRP A 104 1.52 -12.88 -2.45
CA TRP A 104 2.47 -13.90 -2.90
C TRP A 104 3.85 -13.71 -2.27
N PHE A 105 4.41 -12.49 -2.32
CA PHE A 105 5.71 -12.22 -1.71
C PHE A 105 5.69 -12.36 -0.18
N ASP A 106 4.61 -11.98 0.48
CA ASP A 106 4.45 -12.17 1.94
C ASP A 106 4.50 -13.67 2.29
N SER A 107 3.72 -14.49 1.59
CA SER A 107 3.70 -15.95 1.80
C SER A 107 5.05 -16.61 1.49
N LYS A 108 5.74 -16.18 0.42
CA LYS A 108 7.06 -16.73 0.09
C LYS A 108 8.11 -16.36 1.11
N LEU A 109 8.06 -15.14 1.65
CA LEU A 109 8.98 -14.69 2.67
C LEU A 109 8.76 -15.45 3.99
N GLU A 110 7.50 -15.64 4.40
CA GLU A 110 7.14 -16.44 5.58
C GLU A 110 7.61 -17.90 5.44
N ALA A 111 7.36 -18.53 4.29
CA ALA A 111 7.77 -19.90 4.02
C ALA A 111 9.30 -20.05 4.01
N ALA A 112 10.02 -19.09 3.43
CA ALA A 112 11.48 -19.09 3.43
C ALA A 112 12.02 -18.98 4.87
N LEU A 113 11.50 -18.04 5.66
CA LEU A 113 11.93 -17.85 7.06
C LEU A 113 11.65 -19.06 7.94
N SER A 114 10.48 -19.69 7.77
CA SER A 114 10.10 -20.90 8.51
C SER A 114 10.98 -22.11 8.18
N SER A 115 11.69 -22.10 7.05
CA SER A 115 12.58 -23.20 6.63
C SER A 115 13.96 -23.14 7.28
N PHE A 116 14.37 -21.98 7.82
CA PHE A 116 15.63 -21.85 8.55
C PHE A 116 15.45 -22.40 9.96
N GLY A 117 16.06 -23.55 10.26
CA GLY A 117 15.92 -24.27 11.53
C GLY A 117 16.55 -23.61 12.77
N GLY A 118 16.29 -22.32 13.02
CA GLY A 118 16.64 -21.63 14.27
C GLY A 118 17.88 -20.73 14.23
N GLY A 119 18.24 -20.16 13.08
CA GLY A 119 19.30 -19.14 12.95
C GLY A 119 18.75 -17.75 12.67
N ALA A 120 19.53 -16.69 12.95
CA ALA A 120 19.18 -15.32 12.59
C ALA A 120 19.14 -15.16 11.06
N ALA A 121 17.93 -15.06 10.50
CA ALA A 121 17.76 -14.86 9.07
C ALA A 121 18.00 -13.40 8.68
N GLN A 122 18.65 -13.20 7.54
CA GLN A 122 18.79 -11.89 6.90
C GLN A 122 17.83 -11.81 5.71
N VAL A 123 17.07 -10.71 5.65
CA VAL A 123 16.15 -10.42 4.55
C VAL A 123 16.63 -9.17 3.85
N VAL A 124 16.81 -9.23 2.54
CA VAL A 124 17.23 -8.07 1.72
C VAL A 124 16.11 -7.72 0.76
N LEU A 125 15.54 -6.52 0.90
CA LEU A 125 14.52 -5.98 0.01
C LEU A 125 15.20 -5.06 -1.02
N LEU A 126 15.33 -5.54 -2.26
CA LEU A 126 15.92 -4.80 -3.37
C LEU A 126 14.87 -3.94 -4.08
N GLY A 127 15.16 -2.66 -4.29
CA GLY A 127 14.16 -1.70 -4.77
C GLY A 127 13.01 -1.57 -3.78
N ALA A 128 13.35 -1.41 -2.50
CA ALA A 128 12.40 -1.48 -1.39
C ALA A 128 11.27 -0.44 -1.52
N GLY A 129 11.53 0.72 -2.12
CA GLY A 129 10.55 1.76 -2.36
C GLY A 129 9.69 2.04 -1.12
N MET A 130 8.39 2.06 -1.33
CA MET A 130 7.37 2.20 -0.29
C MET A 130 6.92 0.84 0.29
N ASP A 131 7.75 -0.19 0.31
CA ASP A 131 7.44 -1.49 0.93
C ASP A 131 7.39 -1.36 2.45
N THR A 132 6.34 -1.87 3.08
CA THR A 132 6.11 -1.73 4.52
C THR A 132 6.29 -3.05 5.27
N ARG A 133 6.72 -4.11 4.57
CA ARG A 133 6.93 -5.46 5.15
C ARG A 133 7.67 -5.44 6.49
N PRO A 134 8.83 -4.75 6.65
CA PRO A 134 9.56 -4.76 7.92
C PRO A 134 8.75 -4.20 9.10
N TYR A 135 7.76 -3.36 8.83
CA TYR A 135 6.95 -2.69 9.85
C TYR A 135 5.61 -3.38 10.11
N ARG A 136 5.10 -4.20 9.18
CA ARG A 136 3.77 -4.83 9.29
C ARG A 136 3.79 -6.35 9.48
N LEU A 137 4.82 -7.06 9.03
CA LEU A 137 4.89 -8.52 9.11
C LEU A 137 5.58 -8.94 10.42
N SER A 138 4.82 -9.59 11.31
CA SER A 138 5.31 -9.99 12.63
C SER A 138 6.49 -10.97 12.58
N PHE A 139 6.49 -11.89 11.62
CA PHE A 139 7.56 -12.88 11.46
C PHE A 139 8.91 -12.29 11.02
N LEU A 140 8.94 -11.02 10.60
CA LEU A 140 10.19 -10.30 10.28
C LEU A 140 10.84 -9.64 11.49
N LYS A 141 10.16 -9.54 12.64
CA LYS A 141 10.67 -8.84 13.83
C LYS A 141 11.95 -9.47 14.39
N GLU A 142 12.10 -10.77 14.24
CA GLU A 142 13.28 -11.53 14.70
C GLU A 142 14.35 -11.66 13.60
N SER A 143 14.13 -11.06 12.43
CA SER A 143 15.05 -11.09 11.29
C SER A 143 15.78 -9.74 11.14
N SER A 144 17.02 -9.78 10.66
CA SER A 144 17.69 -8.56 10.20
C SER A 144 17.19 -8.20 8.81
N VAL A 145 16.46 -7.10 8.67
CA VAL A 145 15.91 -6.66 7.38
C VAL A 145 16.71 -5.48 6.84
N PHE A 146 17.25 -5.62 5.64
CA PHE A 146 18.01 -4.61 4.92
C PHE A 146 17.19 -4.13 3.71
N GLU A 147 17.09 -2.81 3.55
CA GLU A 147 16.43 -2.20 2.42
C GLU A 147 17.47 -1.53 1.52
N VAL A 148 17.44 -1.85 0.23
CA VAL A 148 18.36 -1.30 -0.78
C VAL A 148 17.55 -0.54 -1.81
N ASP A 149 17.76 0.77 -1.87
CA ASP A 149 17.12 1.67 -2.84
C ASP A 149 17.94 2.96 -2.97
N PHE A 150 17.45 3.93 -3.74
CA PHE A 150 17.98 5.28 -3.80
C PHE A 150 17.92 5.95 -2.41
N ALA A 151 18.96 6.71 -2.07
CA ALA A 151 19.09 7.35 -0.76
C ALA A 151 17.88 8.25 -0.44
N GLU A 152 17.40 9.00 -1.43
CA GLU A 152 16.27 9.92 -1.29
C GLU A 152 14.96 9.17 -1.00
N VAL A 153 14.77 7.99 -1.61
CA VAL A 153 13.59 7.14 -1.38
C VAL A 153 13.57 6.61 0.05
N LEU A 154 14.72 6.11 0.52
CA LEU A 154 14.87 5.61 1.90
C LEU A 154 14.73 6.74 2.93
N GLN A 155 15.25 7.93 2.63
CA GLN A 155 15.12 9.10 3.50
C GLN A 155 13.67 9.54 3.64
N VAL A 156 12.93 9.67 2.53
CA VAL A 156 11.51 10.07 2.58
C VAL A 156 10.68 9.03 3.34
N LYS A 157 10.91 7.75 3.09
CA LYS A 157 10.25 6.66 3.83
C LYS A 157 10.50 6.75 5.34
N THR A 158 11.73 7.00 5.74
CA THR A 158 12.09 7.20 7.16
C THR A 158 11.38 8.41 7.75
N ASN A 159 11.37 9.55 7.04
CA ASN A 159 10.69 10.77 7.49
C ASN A 159 9.18 10.57 7.63
N ILE A 160 8.54 9.83 6.72
CA ILE A 160 7.12 9.47 6.80
C ILE A 160 6.84 8.62 8.05
N LEU A 161 7.69 7.63 8.34
CA LEU A 161 7.57 6.78 9.53
C LEU A 161 7.71 7.58 10.82
N GLU A 162 8.72 8.45 10.91
CA GLU A 162 8.92 9.33 12.06
C GLU A 162 7.75 10.30 12.26
N GLY A 163 7.28 10.90 11.15
CA GLY A 163 6.09 11.74 11.12
C GLY A 163 4.87 11.01 11.68
N SER A 164 4.65 9.74 11.29
CA SER A 164 3.53 8.92 11.79
C SER A 164 3.63 8.52 13.26
N SER A 165 4.85 8.38 13.76
CA SER A 165 5.11 7.91 15.13
C SER A 165 4.84 9.00 16.17
N LYS A 166 5.01 10.27 15.79
CA LYS A 166 4.75 11.44 16.65
C LYS A 166 3.26 11.63 16.99
N PHE A 167 2.34 11.02 16.24
CA PHE A 167 0.89 11.11 16.47
C PHE A 167 0.30 9.89 17.21
N LYS A 168 1.13 8.91 17.59
CA LYS A 168 0.73 7.76 18.43
C LYS A 168 1.02 7.95 19.92
N ARG A 169 1.41 9.16 20.35
CA ARG A 169 1.66 9.52 21.76
C ARG A 169 0.59 10.46 22.28
#